data_AF-A0A7V4PE14-F1
#
_entry.id   AF-A0A7V4PE14-F1
#
_cell.length_a   1.000
_cell.length_b   1.000
_cell.length_c   1.000
_cell.angle_alpha   90.00
_cell.angle_beta   90.00
_cell.angle_gamma   90.00
#
_symmetry.space_group_name_H-M   'P 1'
#
loop_
_entity.id
_entity.type
_entity.pdbx_description
1 polymer ?
#
loop_
_entity_poly.entity_id
_entity_poly.type
_entity_poly.pdbx_seq_one_letter_code
_entity_poly.pdbx_strand_id
1 'polypeptide(L)'
;MEDVLKESARKRVIVFLHQPISYEDGFPPNAVFLSNSREMAELFQKYHVDYVFSGHREKLCNFSLGKTKFYLMKGFYKGDYWIENGLDHKSFFYQLTIDKSDRLKIEAFYRKNEADAKYSSFVVNDNDYDCLARDQLTTNELNKEGETLEEMEKENN
;
A
#
# COMPACT_ATOMS: atom_id res chain seq x y z
N MET A 1 -0.32 0.52 23.56
CA MET A 1 0.41 1.10 22.42
C MET A 1 1.32 2.23 22.87
N GLU A 2 0.79 3.28 23.51
CA GLU A 2 1.60 4.41 23.97
C GLU A 2 2.83 4.01 24.82
N ASP A 3 2.68 3.08 25.77
CA ASP A 3 3.81 2.65 26.60
C ASP A 3 4.91 1.94 25.80
N VAL A 4 4.53 1.11 24.83
CA VAL A 4 5.47 0.46 23.90
C VAL A 4 6.24 1.51 23.07
N LEU A 5 5.56 2.57 22.66
CA LEU A 5 6.17 3.67 21.91
C LEU A 5 7.12 4.50 22.80
N LYS A 6 6.75 4.78 24.05
CA LYS A 6 7.63 5.44 25.04
C LYS A 6 8.93 4.66 25.24
N GLU A 7 8.84 3.34 25.39
CA GLU A 7 10.00 2.45 25.56
C GLU A 7 10.87 2.33 24.28
N SER A 8 10.32 2.73 23.14
CA SER A 8 10.98 2.65 21.84
C SER A 8 11.59 3.98 21.37
N ALA A 9 11.65 5.00 22.22
CA ALA A 9 12.06 6.36 21.84
C ALA A 9 13.48 6.48 21.22
N ARG A 10 14.34 5.47 21.37
CA ARG A 10 15.69 5.41 20.76
C ARG A 10 15.78 4.46 19.57
N LYS A 11 14.67 3.89 19.12
CA LYS A 11 14.59 2.93 18.02
C LYS A 11 13.84 3.56 16.86
N ARG A 12 14.14 3.12 15.64
CA ARG A 12 13.24 3.28 14.50
C ARG A 12 11.98 2.48 14.79
N VAL A 13 10.81 3.10 14.62
CA VAL A 13 9.52 2.45 14.87
C VAL A 13 8.73 2.36 13.57
N ILE A 14 8.34 1.14 13.24
CA ILE A 14 7.48 0.81 12.11
C ILE A 14 6.27 0.11 12.67
N VAL A 15 5.09 0.54 12.24
CA VAL A 15 3.82 -0.02 12.71
C VAL A 15 3.12 -0.74 11.57
N PHE A 16 2.58 -1.92 11.87
CA PHE A 16 1.73 -2.69 10.97
C PHE A 16 0.32 -2.80 11.58
N LEU A 17 -0.69 -2.46 10.79
CA LEU A 17 -2.10 -2.48 11.17
C LEU A 17 -2.87 -3.26 10.10
N HIS A 18 -3.98 -3.90 10.45
CA HIS A 18 -4.87 -4.41 9.41
C HIS A 18 -5.73 -3.28 8.83
N GLN A 19 -6.47 -2.59 9.70
CA GLN A 19 -7.36 -1.49 9.31
C GLN A 19 -6.58 -0.18 9.12
N PRO A 20 -6.84 0.58 8.04
CA PRO A 20 -6.19 1.86 7.82
C PRO A 20 -6.59 2.89 8.86
N ILE A 21 -5.68 3.84 9.08
CA ILE A 21 -5.97 5.08 9.79
C ILE A 21 -6.52 6.07 8.76
N SER A 22 -7.71 6.59 9.03
CA SER A 22 -8.23 7.76 8.33
C SER A 22 -7.84 9.03 9.09
N TYR A 23 -7.15 9.94 8.42
CA TYR A 23 -7.00 11.33 8.83
C TYR A 23 -7.92 12.10 7.87
N GLU A 24 -9.01 12.69 8.36
CA GLU A 24 -10.29 12.92 7.65
C GLU A 24 -10.26 13.72 6.31
N ASP A 25 -11.41 13.63 5.60
CA ASP A 25 -11.89 14.20 4.30
C ASP A 25 -11.63 13.42 3.00
N GLY A 26 -10.70 12.48 2.95
CA GLY A 26 -10.36 11.76 1.70
C GLY A 26 -11.06 10.41 1.48
N PHE A 27 -11.75 9.87 2.49
CA PHE A 27 -12.30 8.52 2.42
C PHE A 27 -13.79 8.47 2.75
N PRO A 28 -14.60 7.71 1.98
CA PRO A 28 -16.04 7.66 2.18
C PRO A 28 -16.38 7.13 3.59
N PRO A 29 -17.43 7.67 4.23
CA PRO A 29 -17.82 7.38 5.62
C PRO A 29 -18.23 5.92 5.89
N ASN A 30 -18.28 5.08 4.85
CA ASN A 30 -18.66 3.67 4.92
C ASN A 30 -17.45 2.73 5.04
N ALA A 31 -16.22 3.26 5.07
CA ALA A 31 -15.04 2.43 5.23
C ALA A 31 -14.83 2.06 6.71
N VAL A 32 -14.55 0.78 6.95
CA VAL A 32 -14.26 0.24 8.28
C VAL A 32 -12.88 0.73 8.71
N PHE A 33 -12.85 1.93 9.27
CA PHE A 33 -11.67 2.52 9.89
C PHE A 33 -11.62 2.16 11.38
N LEU A 34 -10.42 2.28 11.95
CA LEU A 34 -10.28 2.25 13.41
C LEU A 34 -11.10 3.41 14.00
N SER A 35 -11.93 3.12 15.00
CA SER A 35 -12.81 4.10 15.65
C SER A 35 -12.06 5.26 16.29
N ASN A 36 -10.77 5.09 16.56
CA ASN A 36 -9.86 6.09 17.13
C ASN A 36 -8.72 6.48 16.16
N SER A 37 -8.96 6.43 14.84
CA SER A 37 -7.94 6.68 13.81
C SER A 37 -7.16 7.98 14.03
N ARG A 38 -7.85 9.08 14.32
CA ARG A 38 -7.21 10.39 14.57
C ARG A 38 -6.30 10.35 15.79
N GLU A 39 -6.77 9.83 16.92
CA GLU A 39 -5.98 9.71 18.15
C GLU A 39 -4.74 8.83 17.92
N MET A 40 -4.87 7.73 17.17
CA MET A 40 -3.72 6.89 16.82
C MET A 40 -2.74 7.61 15.89
N ALA A 41 -3.23 8.38 14.91
CA ALA A 41 -2.38 9.16 14.03
C ALA A 41 -1.55 10.17 14.84
N GLU A 42 -2.21 10.94 15.71
CA GLU A 42 -1.58 11.91 16.61
C GLU A 42 -0.57 11.22 17.55
N LEU A 43 -0.90 10.03 18.07
CA LEU A 43 0.02 9.24 18.89
C LEU A 43 1.27 8.83 18.10
N PHE A 44 1.12 8.33 16.88
CA PHE A 44 2.25 7.94 16.05
C PHE A 44 3.15 9.12 15.68
N GLN A 45 2.57 10.30 15.44
CA GLN A 45 3.35 11.52 15.25
C GLN A 45 4.12 11.93 16.51
N LYS A 46 3.45 11.93 17.67
CA LYS A 46 4.03 12.30 18.96
C LYS A 46 5.26 11.46 19.29
N TYR A 47 5.22 10.18 18.93
CA TYR A 47 6.31 9.23 19.17
C TYR A 47 7.22 9.01 17.96
N HIS A 48 7.13 9.86 16.94
CA HIS A 48 8.00 9.85 15.76
C HIS A 48 8.08 8.48 15.05
N VAL A 49 6.95 7.79 14.92
CA VAL A 49 6.85 6.59 14.09
C VAL A 49 7.21 6.97 12.64
N ASP A 50 8.14 6.23 12.03
CA ASP A 50 8.61 6.52 10.68
C ASP A 50 7.55 6.14 9.63
N TYR A 51 7.08 4.89 9.72
CA TYR A 51 6.19 4.27 8.74
C TYR A 51 5.05 3.51 9.42
N VAL A 52 3.85 3.67 8.89
CA VAL A 52 2.67 2.90 9.26
C VAL A 52 2.14 2.20 8.02
N PHE A 53 2.13 0.88 8.02
CA PHE A 53 1.59 0.08 6.92
C PHE A 53 0.24 -0.51 7.33
N SER A 54 -0.74 -0.37 6.47
CA SER A 54 -2.10 -0.88 6.65
C SER A 54 -2.61 -1.61 5.42
N GLY A 55 -3.65 -2.42 5.58
CA GLY A 55 -4.28 -3.15 4.49
C GLY A 55 -5.80 -2.94 4.50
N HIS A 56 -6.56 -4.03 4.42
CA HIS A 56 -8.04 -4.05 4.47
C HIS A 56 -8.76 -3.46 3.25
N ARG A 57 -8.13 -2.57 2.49
CA ARG A 57 -8.70 -1.99 1.27
C ARG A 57 -7.94 -2.39 0.02
N GLU A 58 -8.66 -2.51 -1.09
CA GLU A 58 -8.12 -2.84 -2.42
C GLU A 58 -7.56 -1.60 -3.15
N LYS A 59 -7.05 -0.61 -2.40
CA LYS A 59 -6.45 0.62 -2.91
C LYS A 59 -5.00 0.67 -2.46
N LEU A 60 -4.09 1.00 -3.38
CA LEU A 60 -2.73 1.37 -3.03
C LEU A 60 -2.72 2.90 -2.90
N CYS A 61 -2.44 3.42 -1.70
CA CYS A 61 -2.21 4.85 -1.52
C CYS A 61 -1.33 5.14 -0.31
N ASN A 62 -0.79 6.35 -0.24
CA ASN A 62 0.00 6.83 0.88
C ASN A 62 -0.34 8.29 1.19
N PHE A 63 -0.06 8.70 2.42
CA PHE A 63 -0.07 10.09 2.83
C PHE A 63 0.97 10.30 3.94
N SER A 64 1.30 11.55 4.22
CA SER A 64 2.20 11.91 5.33
C SER A 64 1.50 12.81 6.32
N LEU A 65 1.72 12.57 7.61
CA LEU A 65 1.34 13.48 8.66
C LEU A 65 2.61 13.87 9.41
N GLY A 66 3.07 15.11 9.22
CA GLY A 66 4.36 15.55 9.73
C GLY A 66 5.49 14.71 9.14
N LYS A 67 6.24 13.98 9.99
CA LYS A 67 7.31 13.06 9.56
C LYS A 67 6.87 11.61 9.42
N THR A 68 5.68 11.25 9.90
CA THR A 68 5.17 9.88 9.82
C THR A 68 4.51 9.67 8.47
N LYS A 69 4.95 8.64 7.75
CA LYS A 69 4.31 8.22 6.49
C LYS A 69 3.36 7.06 6.72
N PHE A 70 2.20 7.13 6.10
CA PHE A 70 1.14 6.13 6.18
C PHE A 70 0.95 5.52 4.80
N TYR A 71 0.99 4.19 4.74
CA TYR A 71 0.81 3.41 3.53
C TYR A 71 -0.41 2.51 3.69
N LEU A 72 -1.33 2.60 2.72
CA LEU A 72 -2.41 1.67 2.50
C LEU A 72 -1.99 0.72 1.39
N MET A 73 -1.66 -0.51 1.78
CA MET A 73 -1.16 -1.55 0.91
C MET A 73 -2.34 -2.30 0.31
N LYS A 74 -2.45 -2.28 -1.03
CA LYS A 74 -3.51 -3.00 -1.73
C LYS A 74 -3.40 -4.50 -1.45
N GLY A 75 -4.45 -5.08 -0.90
CA GLY A 75 -4.68 -6.52 -0.92
C GLY A 75 -5.40 -6.96 -2.20
N PHE A 76 -5.38 -8.26 -2.49
CA PHE A 76 -6.14 -8.85 -3.58
C PHE A 76 -7.18 -9.82 -3.00
N TYR A 77 -8.45 -9.67 -3.38
CA TYR A 77 -9.52 -10.58 -3.00
C TYR A 77 -10.20 -11.17 -4.24
N LYS A 78 -10.69 -12.41 -4.13
CA LYS A 78 -11.36 -13.16 -5.20
C LYS A 78 -12.51 -12.35 -5.83
N GLY A 79 -12.28 -11.79 -7.01
CA GLY A 79 -13.20 -10.88 -7.70
C GLY A 79 -12.56 -9.55 -8.13
N ASP A 80 -11.33 -9.27 -7.70
CA ASP A 80 -10.52 -8.21 -8.30
C ASP A 80 -10.28 -8.48 -9.79
N TYR A 81 -10.40 -7.44 -10.63
CA TYR A 81 -10.11 -7.48 -12.07
C TYR A 81 -8.80 -8.21 -12.36
N TRP A 82 -7.79 -8.01 -11.53
CA TRP A 82 -6.49 -8.66 -11.65
C TRP A 82 -6.57 -10.18 -11.52
N ILE A 83 -7.35 -10.71 -10.57
CA ILE A 83 -7.57 -12.15 -10.41
C ILE A 83 -8.40 -12.70 -11.58
N GLU A 84 -9.38 -11.93 -12.06
CA GLU A 84 -10.17 -12.29 -13.25
C GLU A 84 -9.30 -12.38 -14.52
N ASN A 85 -8.22 -11.60 -14.58
CA ASN A 85 -7.21 -11.64 -15.64
C ASN A 85 -6.02 -12.56 -15.29
N GLY A 86 -6.23 -13.51 -14.39
CA GLY A 86 -5.27 -14.58 -14.12
C GLY A 86 -4.09 -14.14 -13.27
N LEU A 87 -4.28 -13.30 -12.25
CA LEU A 87 -3.37 -13.20 -11.10
C LEU A 87 -3.78 -14.14 -9.98
N ASP A 88 -2.80 -14.89 -9.47
CA ASP A 88 -3.00 -15.69 -8.27
C ASP A 88 -2.88 -14.82 -7.01
N HIS A 89 -4.03 -14.54 -6.40
CA HIS A 89 -4.14 -13.84 -5.11
C HIS A 89 -3.32 -14.46 -3.97
N LYS A 90 -3.04 -15.78 -4.01
CA LYS A 90 -2.21 -16.44 -2.99
C LYS A 90 -0.73 -16.15 -3.14
N SER A 91 -0.35 -15.63 -4.29
CA SER A 91 1.03 -15.38 -4.67
C SER A 91 1.36 -13.90 -4.72
N PHE A 92 0.62 -13.06 -3.98
CA PHE A 92 0.89 -11.63 -3.90
C PHE A 92 1.45 -11.25 -2.53
N PHE A 93 2.58 -10.53 -2.50
CA PHE A 93 3.13 -9.96 -1.27
C PHE A 93 3.96 -8.70 -1.53
N TYR A 94 4.21 -7.92 -0.49
CA TYR A 94 5.13 -6.78 -0.54
C TYR A 94 6.43 -7.09 0.21
N GLN A 95 7.54 -6.63 -0.36
CA GLN A 95 8.81 -6.52 0.34
C GLN A 95 9.07 -5.06 0.68
N LEU A 96 9.39 -4.81 1.95
CA LEU A 96 9.76 -3.49 2.46
C LEU A 96 11.26 -3.48 2.75
N THR A 97 12.00 -2.59 2.09
CA THR A 97 13.44 -2.42 2.31
C THR A 97 13.71 -1.01 2.77
N ILE A 98 14.36 -0.84 3.92
CA ILE A 98 14.79 0.47 4.41
C ILE A 98 16.31 0.48 4.37
N ASP A 99 16.88 1.36 3.55
CA ASP A 99 18.32 1.46 3.40
C ASP A 99 18.97 2.25 4.56
N LYS A 100 20.31 2.29 4.58
CA LYS A 100 21.09 3.01 5.61
C LYS A 100 20.91 4.53 5.54
N SER A 101 20.31 5.05 4.47
CA SER A 101 19.97 6.46 4.27
C SER A 101 18.49 6.73 4.56
N ASP A 102 17.80 5.80 5.21
CA ASP A 102 16.41 5.90 5.64
C ASP A 102 15.43 6.07 4.49
N ARG A 103 15.80 5.58 3.30
CA ARG A 103 14.90 5.52 2.16
C ARG A 103 14.19 4.18 2.17
N LEU A 104 12.87 4.25 2.19
CA LEU A 104 11.98 3.11 2.04
C LEU A 104 11.83 2.80 0.54
N LYS A 105 12.07 1.53 0.18
CA LYS A 105 11.64 0.92 -1.07
C LYS A 105 10.55 -0.10 -0.76
N ILE A 106 9.43 0.03 -1.44
CA ILE A 106 8.33 -0.92 -1.41
C ILE A 106 8.28 -1.61 -2.77
N GLU A 107 8.37 -2.93 -2.78
CA GLU A 107 8.28 -3.72 -4.01
C GLU A 107 7.18 -4.77 -3.87
N ALA A 108 6.25 -4.78 -4.82
CA ALA A 108 5.20 -5.77 -4.89
C ALA A 108 5.68 -6.95 -5.73
N PHE A 109 5.43 -8.16 -5.25
CA PHE A 109 5.73 -9.41 -5.93
C PHE A 109 4.44 -10.17 -6.19
N TYR A 110 4.30 -10.69 -7.40
CA TYR A 110 3.11 -11.41 -7.80
C TYR A 110 3.43 -12.53 -8.79
N ARG A 111 2.54 -13.53 -8.87
CA ARG A 111 2.54 -14.51 -9.96
C ARG A 111 1.24 -14.38 -10.73
N LYS A 112 1.33 -14.52 -12.05
CA LYS A 112 0.12 -14.63 -12.88
C LYS A 112 -0.51 -16.00 -12.57
N ASN A 113 0.23 -17.08 -12.78
CA ASN A 113 -0.25 -18.42 -12.46
C ASN A 113 0.41 -18.99 -11.20
N GLU A 114 -0.32 -19.76 -10.40
CA GLU A 114 0.21 -20.52 -9.26
C GLU A 114 1.35 -21.50 -9.70
N ALA A 115 1.29 -21.97 -10.95
CA ALA A 115 2.29 -22.83 -11.57
C ALA A 115 3.59 -22.08 -11.98
N ASP A 116 3.61 -20.74 -11.95
CA ASP A 116 4.79 -19.98 -12.34
C ASP A 116 5.92 -20.17 -11.30
N ALA A 117 7.12 -20.48 -11.80
CA ALA A 117 8.30 -20.71 -10.98
C ALA A 117 8.95 -19.41 -10.44
N LYS A 118 8.59 -18.25 -11.00
CA LYS A 118 9.18 -16.95 -10.66
C LYS A 118 8.08 -15.92 -10.39
N TYR A 119 8.37 -14.99 -9.48
CA TYR A 119 7.53 -13.81 -9.25
C TYR A 119 7.91 -12.70 -10.23
N SER A 120 6.90 -12.04 -10.78
CA SER A 120 7.03 -10.71 -11.37
C SER A 120 7.02 -9.66 -10.24
N SER A 121 7.60 -8.48 -10.47
CA SER A 121 7.57 -7.41 -9.48
C SER A 121 7.46 -6.02 -10.09
N PHE A 122 6.99 -5.08 -9.28
CA PHE A 122 7.04 -3.64 -9.57
C PHE A 122 7.33 -2.85 -8.29
N VAL A 123 7.97 -1.70 -8.43
CA VAL A 123 8.28 -0.81 -7.31
C VAL A 123 7.14 0.18 -7.13
N VAL A 124 6.65 0.31 -5.89
CA VAL A 124 5.65 1.32 -5.55
C VAL A 124 6.36 2.65 -5.36
N ASN A 125 5.98 3.64 -6.17
CA ASN A 125 6.50 4.99 -6.11
C ASN A 125 5.55 5.88 -5.29
N ASP A 126 6.08 6.52 -4.25
CA ASP A 126 5.29 7.36 -3.32
C ASP A 126 4.46 8.43 -4.08
N ASN A 127 4.97 8.97 -5.18
CA ASN A 127 4.31 10.06 -5.91
C ASN A 127 3.09 9.63 -6.72
N ASP A 128 2.98 8.34 -7.04
CA ASP A 128 1.96 7.85 -7.97
C ASP A 128 0.65 7.50 -7.23
N TYR A 129 0.69 7.49 -5.89
CA TYR A 129 -0.40 6.94 -5.07
C TYR A 129 -0.76 7.83 -3.88
N ASP A 130 -0.96 9.13 -4.07
CA ASP A 130 -1.41 10.02 -3.00
C ASP A 130 -2.89 9.74 -2.62
N CYS A 131 -3.17 9.45 -1.34
CA CYS A 131 -4.53 9.23 -0.86
C CYS A 131 -5.42 10.49 -0.98
N LEU A 132 -4.83 11.69 -1.02
CA LEU A 132 -5.50 12.99 -1.06
C LEU A 132 -5.54 13.62 -2.47
N ALA A 133 -4.81 13.05 -3.43
CA ALA A 133 -5.05 13.33 -4.83
C ALA A 133 -6.45 12.78 -5.16
N ARG A 134 -7.45 13.69 -5.14
CA ARG A 134 -8.85 13.43 -5.50
C ARG A 134 -8.94 12.38 -6.60
N ASP A 135 -9.81 11.39 -6.43
CA ASP A 135 -10.20 10.34 -7.38
C ASP A 135 -10.01 10.70 -8.88
N GLN A 136 -8.76 10.71 -9.36
CA GLN A 136 -8.41 10.90 -10.77
C GLN A 136 -7.90 9.60 -11.42
N LEU A 137 -7.87 8.51 -10.66
CA LEU A 137 -7.74 7.17 -11.21
C LEU A 137 -9.13 6.56 -11.41
N THR A 138 -10.05 7.32 -11.99
CA THR A 138 -11.20 6.74 -12.67
C THR A 138 -10.66 6.00 -13.90
N THR A 139 -10.55 4.67 -13.78
CA THR A 139 -10.62 3.67 -14.87
C THR A 139 -9.63 3.75 -16.04
N ASN A 140 -8.92 4.86 -16.25
CA ASN A 140 -8.14 5.12 -17.47
C ASN A 140 -6.69 4.65 -17.36
N GLU A 141 -6.11 4.55 -16.15
CA GLU A 141 -4.74 4.03 -16.00
C GLU A 141 -4.67 2.50 -15.91
N LEU A 142 -5.71 1.86 -15.37
CA LEU A 142 -5.85 0.40 -15.44
C LEU A 142 -6.02 -0.10 -16.89
N ASN A 143 -6.68 0.69 -17.75
CA ASN A 143 -6.79 0.37 -19.17
C ASN A 143 -5.46 0.56 -19.92
N LYS A 144 -4.64 1.55 -19.54
CA LYS A 144 -3.31 1.75 -20.16
C LYS A 144 -2.31 0.64 -19.81
N GLU A 145 -2.36 0.10 -18.59
CA GLU A 145 -1.54 -1.06 -18.21
C GLU A 145 -2.01 -2.36 -18.89
N GLY A 146 -3.32 -2.48 -19.17
CA GLY A 146 -3.88 -3.55 -20.01
C GLY A 146 -3.45 -3.45 -21.48
N GLU A 147 -3.47 -2.25 -22.06
CA GLU A 147 -3.05 -1.99 -23.44
C GLU A 147 -1.55 -2.25 -23.65
N THR A 148 -0.71 -1.87 -22.69
CA THR A 148 0.75 -2.12 -22.75
C THR A 148 1.10 -3.61 -22.63
N LEU A 149 0.30 -4.41 -21.92
CA LEU A 149 0.45 -5.87 -21.88
C LEU A 149 0.06 -6.55 -23.20
N GLU A 150 -1.03 -6.10 -23.86
CA GLU A 150 -1.43 -6.60 -25.18
C GLU A 150 -0.41 -6.22 -26.29
N GLU A 151 0.23 -5.05 -26.18
CA GLU A 151 1.30 -4.65 -27.11
C GLU A 151 2.56 -5.50 -26.94
N MET A 152 2.94 -5.85 -25.70
CA MET A 152 4.08 -6.73 -25.42
C MET A 152 3.85 -8.19 -25.86
N GLU A 153 2.60 -8.64 -25.94
CA GLU A 153 2.25 -9.99 -26.44
C GLU A 153 2.24 -10.06 -27.99
N LYS A 154 2.07 -8.93 -28.69
CA LYS A 154 2.15 -8.88 -30.16
C LYS A 154 3.58 -8.87 -30.70
N GLU A 155 4.57 -8.43 -29.91
CA GLU A 155 5.97 -8.42 -30.33
C GLU A 155 6.70 -9.77 -30.12
N ASN A 156 6.06 -10.74 -29.45
CA ASN A 156 6.65 -12.05 -29.14
C ASN A 156 6.02 -13.23 -29.91
N ASN A 157 5.20 -12.97 -30.94
CA ASN A 157 4.64 -13.98 -31.86
C ASN A 157 5.17 -13.82 -33.29
#